data_AF-A0A5F2I776-F1
#
_entry.id   AF-A0A5F2I776-F1
#
_cell.length_a   1.000
_cell.length_b   1.000
_cell.length_c   1.000
_cell.angle_alpha   90.00
_cell.angle_beta   90.00
_cell.angle_gamma   90.00
#
_symmetry.space_group_name_H-M   'P 1'
#
loop_
_entity.id
_entity.type
_entity.pdbx_description
1 polymer ?
#
loop_
_entity_poly.entity_id
_entity_poly.type
_entity_poly.pdbx_seq_one_letter_code
_entity_poly.pdbx_strand_id
1 'polypeptide(L)'
;EGVPEALTAIADTIADNNGQRQSIANQLANLKCPVLLIWGDQDQIVPVPQAADLPANAKLTIIQGTGHMPQMEAASSVNSQILNNIGQG
;
A
#
# COMPACT_ATOMS: atom_id res chain seq x y z
N GLU A 1 -30.37 12.87 4.50
CA GLU A 1 -29.87 12.68 3.13
C GLU A 1 -28.68 13.61 2.95
N GLY A 2 -27.53 13.16 2.46
CA GLY A 2 -26.27 13.93 2.50
C GLY A 2 -25.01 13.14 2.89
N VAL A 3 -25.17 11.94 3.48
CA VAL A 3 -24.04 11.08 3.87
C VAL A 3 -23.31 10.53 2.63
N PRO A 4 -24.00 10.01 1.60
CA PRO A 4 -23.32 9.55 0.38
C PRO A 4 -22.53 10.66 -0.31
N GLU A 5 -23.11 11.85 -0.44
CA GLU A 5 -22.49 13.00 -1.13
C GLU A 5 -21.26 13.51 -0.38
N ALA A 6 -21.34 13.57 0.96
CA ALA A 6 -20.19 13.95 1.79
C ALA A 6 -19.07 12.89 1.73
N LEU A 7 -19.43 11.60 1.74
CA LEU A 7 -18.46 10.52 1.62
C LEU A 7 -17.80 10.50 0.24
N THR A 8 -18.55 10.76 -0.84
CA THR A 8 -17.99 10.91 -2.20
C THR A 8 -17.03 12.10 -2.28
N ALA A 9 -17.39 13.26 -1.71
CA ALA A 9 -16.51 14.42 -1.71
C ALA A 9 -15.21 14.18 -0.93
N ILE A 10 -15.27 13.43 0.18
CA ILE A 10 -14.10 13.01 0.95
C ILE A 10 -13.26 12.02 0.15
N ALA A 11 -13.89 11.02 -0.47
CA ALA A 11 -13.22 10.03 -1.32
C ALA A 11 -12.49 10.71 -2.49
N ASP A 12 -13.16 11.61 -3.21
CA ASP A 12 -12.58 12.39 -4.32
C ASP A 12 -11.42 13.31 -3.87
N THR A 13 -11.38 13.68 -2.58
CA THR A 13 -10.29 14.48 -2.03
C THR A 13 -9.04 13.62 -1.78
N ILE A 14 -9.23 12.36 -1.38
CA ILE A 14 -8.17 11.44 -0.95
C ILE A 14 -7.67 10.59 -2.12
N ALA A 15 -8.55 10.24 -3.04
CA ALA A 15 -8.29 9.38 -4.18
C ALA A 15 -8.87 9.97 -5.47
N ASP A 16 -8.30 9.59 -6.60
CA ASP A 16 -8.84 9.80 -7.95
C ASP A 16 -8.99 8.45 -8.68
N ASN A 17 -9.28 8.48 -9.98
CA ASN A 17 -9.47 7.28 -10.80
C ASN A 17 -8.22 6.37 -10.85
N ASN A 18 -7.06 6.86 -10.41
CA ASN A 18 -5.80 6.13 -10.35
C ASN A 18 -5.40 5.78 -8.91
N GLY A 19 -6.27 6.00 -7.92
CA GLY A 19 -6.02 5.68 -6.52
C GLY A 19 -5.70 6.87 -5.64
N GLN A 20 -4.96 6.66 -4.57
CA GLN A 20 -4.60 7.72 -3.64
C GLN A 20 -3.87 8.87 -4.36
N ARG A 21 -4.40 10.10 -4.27
CA ARG A 21 -3.89 11.31 -4.97
C ARG A 21 -2.43 11.65 -4.68
N GLN A 22 -1.92 11.22 -3.53
CA GLN A 22 -0.54 11.47 -3.12
C GLN A 22 0.29 10.20 -3.25
N SER A 23 1.19 10.19 -4.23
CA SER A 23 2.26 9.19 -4.32
C SER A 23 3.28 9.40 -3.21
N ILE A 24 3.53 8.33 -2.45
CA ILE A 24 4.57 8.30 -1.41
C ILE A 24 5.96 7.95 -1.98
N ALA A 25 6.08 7.64 -3.27
CA ALA A 25 7.32 7.16 -3.89
C ALA A 25 8.53 8.10 -3.66
N ASN A 26 8.32 9.41 -3.79
CA ASN A 26 9.36 10.42 -3.52
C ASN A 26 9.81 10.42 -2.05
N GLN A 27 8.88 10.19 -1.12
CA GLN A 27 9.21 10.14 0.31
C GLN A 27 10.00 8.87 0.62
N LEU A 28 9.60 7.73 0.03
CA LEU A 28 10.31 6.46 0.16
C LEU A 28 11.73 6.55 -0.41
N ALA A 29 11.92 7.23 -1.54
CA ALA A 29 13.23 7.43 -2.17
C ALA A 29 14.23 8.20 -1.28
N ASN A 30 13.74 9.06 -0.38
CA ASN A 30 14.57 9.85 0.54
C ASN A 30 15.01 9.06 1.79
N LEU A 31 14.45 7.87 2.03
CA LEU A 31 14.85 7.02 3.15
C LEU A 31 16.20 6.35 2.87
N LYS A 32 17.12 6.44 3.83
CA LYS A 32 18.49 5.87 3.71
C LYS A 32 18.57 4.39 4.07
N CYS A 33 17.42 3.72 4.23
CA CYS A 33 17.32 2.32 4.59
C CYS A 33 16.50 1.55 3.55
N PRO A 34 16.63 0.21 3.51
CA PRO A 34 15.72 -0.65 2.77
C PRO A 34 14.27 -0.49 3.27
N VAL A 35 13.32 -0.47 2.34
CA VAL A 35 11.88 -0.35 2.60
C VAL A 35 11.17 -1.60 2.10
N LEU A 36 10.35 -2.21 2.95
CA LEU A 36 9.40 -3.25 2.55
C LEU A 36 8.00 -2.65 2.43
N LEU A 37 7.39 -2.79 1.25
CA LEU A 37 5.98 -2.51 1.00
C LEU A 37 5.22 -3.83 0.94
N ILE A 38 4.11 -3.92 1.68
CA ILE A 38 3.22 -5.09 1.70
C ILE A 38 1.84 -4.65 1.23
N TRP A 39 1.28 -5.31 0.23
CA TRP A 39 0.00 -4.96 -0.38
C TRP A 39 -0.90 -6.18 -0.53
N GLY A 40 -2.21 -5.99 -0.51
CA GLY A 40 -3.18 -6.97 -0.97
C GLY A 40 -3.44 -6.82 -2.48
N ASP A 41 -3.58 -7.92 -3.21
CA ASP A 41 -3.91 -7.90 -4.65
C ASP A 41 -5.37 -7.50 -4.94
N GLN A 42 -6.25 -7.59 -3.94
CA GLN A 42 -7.68 -7.26 -4.03
C GLN A 42 -7.99 -5.91 -3.35
N ASP A 43 -6.99 -5.05 -3.13
CA ASP A 43 -7.21 -3.70 -2.59
C ASP A 43 -8.04 -2.86 -3.59
N GLN A 44 -9.24 -2.44 -3.15
CA GLN A 44 -10.17 -1.61 -3.93
C GLN A 44 -10.14 -0.13 -3.51
N ILE A 45 -9.31 0.22 -2.53
CA ILE A 45 -9.17 1.59 -1.99
C ILE A 45 -7.90 2.23 -2.54
N VAL A 46 -6.77 1.52 -2.46
CA VAL A 46 -5.49 1.99 -3.02
C VAL A 46 -4.98 0.99 -4.06
N PRO A 47 -4.92 1.40 -5.34
CA PRO A 47 -4.41 0.56 -6.42
C PRO A 47 -3.01 0.06 -6.12
N VAL A 48 -2.78 -1.21 -6.48
CA VAL A 48 -1.50 -1.87 -6.31
C VAL A 48 -0.44 -1.11 -7.12
N PRO A 49 0.66 -0.64 -6.50
CA PRO A 49 1.72 0.06 -7.22
C PRO A 49 2.38 -0.84 -8.27
N GLN A 50 2.76 -0.29 -9.42
CA GLN A 50 3.62 -1.02 -10.34
C GLN A 50 5.05 -1.03 -9.80
N ALA A 51 5.77 -2.12 -10.01
CA ALA A 51 7.16 -2.23 -9.58
C ALA A 51 8.07 -1.14 -10.19
N ALA A 52 7.71 -0.63 -11.38
CA ALA A 52 8.43 0.44 -12.06
C ALA A 52 8.29 1.82 -11.38
N ASP A 53 7.23 2.02 -10.58
CA ASP A 53 6.96 3.29 -9.89
C ASP A 53 7.64 3.38 -8.52
N LEU A 54 8.35 2.32 -8.12
CA LEU A 54 8.97 2.21 -6.81
C LEU A 54 10.44 2.61 -6.86
N PRO A 55 10.94 3.34 -5.84
CA PRO A 55 12.35 3.65 -5.75
C PRO A 55 13.17 2.38 -5.49
N ALA A 56 14.45 2.40 -5.87
CA ALA A 56 15.33 1.22 -5.81
C ALA A 56 15.53 0.66 -4.38
N ASN A 57 15.30 1.46 -3.33
CA ASN A 57 15.36 1.01 -1.95
C ASN A 57 14.06 0.34 -1.47
N ALA A 58 12.99 0.35 -2.26
CA ALA A 58 11.71 -0.24 -1.91
C ALA A 58 11.49 -1.59 -2.61
N LYS A 59 11.03 -2.57 -1.83
CA LYS A 59 10.61 -3.88 -2.31
C LYS A 59 9.12 -4.07 -2.07
N LEU A 60 8.36 -4.32 -3.13
CA LEU A 60 6.93 -4.63 -3.04
C LEU A 60 6.70 -6.13 -2.90
N THR A 61 5.86 -6.50 -1.93
CA THR A 61 5.35 -7.85 -1.73
C THR A 61 3.83 -7.83 -1.78
N ILE A 62 3.25 -8.61 -2.68
CA ILE A 62 1.80 -8.71 -2.85
C ILE A 62 1.30 -10.01 -2.21
N ILE A 63 0.32 -9.90 -1.31
CA ILE A 63 -0.37 -11.03 -0.69
C ILE A 63 -1.63 -11.31 -1.51
N GLN A 64 -1.72 -12.53 -2.05
CA GLN A 64 -2.84 -12.96 -2.89
C GLN A 64 -4.13 -13.18 -2.07
N GLY A 65 -5.28 -12.88 -2.68
CA GLY A 65 -6.60 -12.99 -2.05
C GLY A 65 -6.81 -12.03 -0.88
N THR A 66 -6.06 -10.92 -0.79
CA THR A 66 -6.08 -10.00 0.36
C THR A 66 -6.48 -8.61 -0.08
N GLY A 67 -7.36 -7.96 0.70
CA GLY A 67 -7.85 -6.61 0.44
C GLY A 67 -6.95 -5.51 1.01
N HIS A 68 -7.58 -4.39 1.38
CA HIS A 68 -6.93 -3.15 1.76
C HIS A 68 -6.16 -3.22 3.09
N MET A 69 -6.52 -4.13 3.99
CA MET A 69 -5.95 -4.23 5.33
C MET A 69 -5.19 -5.56 5.50
N PRO A 70 -4.08 -5.78 4.77
CA PRO A 70 -3.35 -7.04 4.80
C PRO A 70 -2.90 -7.46 6.20
N GLN A 71 -2.58 -6.50 7.07
CA GLN A 71 -2.22 -6.76 8.47
C GLN A 71 -3.35 -7.37 9.31
N MET A 72 -4.61 -7.14 8.93
CA MET A 72 -5.78 -7.72 9.59
C MET A 72 -6.27 -8.98 8.85
N GLU A 73 -6.35 -8.91 7.53
CA GLU A 73 -6.91 -9.96 6.67
C GLU A 73 -5.97 -11.17 6.52
N ALA A 74 -4.66 -10.92 6.50
CA ALA A 74 -3.62 -11.93 6.30
C ALA A 74 -2.45 -11.76 7.28
N ALA A 75 -2.78 -11.54 8.56
CA ALA A 75 -1.81 -11.22 9.62
C ALA A 75 -0.61 -12.19 9.68
N SER A 76 -0.83 -13.50 9.51
CA SER A 76 0.26 -14.48 9.53
C SER A 76 1.24 -14.27 8.37
N SER A 77 0.73 -14.05 7.16
CA SER A 77 1.53 -13.75 5.97
C SER A 77 2.33 -12.47 6.15
N VAL A 78 1.69 -11.41 6.68
CA VAL A 78 2.36 -10.14 6.98
C VAL A 78 3.49 -10.32 7.99
N ASN A 79 3.24 -11.02 9.10
CA ASN A 79 4.24 -11.28 10.12
C ASN A 79 5.46 -12.03 9.55
N SER A 80 5.23 -13.02 8.69
CA SER A 80 6.33 -13.72 8.00
C SER A 80 7.16 -12.78 7.13
N GLN A 81 6.54 -11.85 6.40
CA GLN A 81 7.28 -10.88 5.60
C GLN A 81 8.11 -9.92 6.46
N ILE A 82 7.55 -9.45 7.58
CA ILE A 82 8.27 -8.58 8.53
C ILE A 82 9.48 -9.31 9.11
N LEU A 83 9.32 -10.55 9.59
CA LEU A 83 10.42 -11.34 10.15
C LEU A 83 11.53 -11.58 9.11
N ASN A 84 11.15 -11.92 7.88
CA ASN A 84 12.10 -12.11 6.78
C ASN A 84 12.88 -10.84 6.45
N ASN A 85 12.24 -9.68 6.53
CA ASN A 85 12.88 -8.39 6.27
C ASN A 85 13.87 -8.00 7.38
N ILE A 86 13.52 -8.25 8.65
CA ILE A 86 14.40 -7.99 9.79
C ILE A 86 15.61 -8.94 9.78
N GLY A 87 15.42 -10.21 9.42
CA GLY A 87 16.50 -11.20 9.35
C GLY A 87 17.49 -11.01 8.20
N GLN A 88 17.23 -10.08 7.28
CA GLN A 88 18.10 -9.75 6.14
C GLN A 88 18.89 -8.44 6.35
N GLY A 89 18.64 -7.73 7.44
CA GLY A 89 19.29 -6.46 7.78
C GLY A 89 20.51 -6.59 8.68
#